data_AF-A0A5K0WZU5-F1
#
_entry.id   AF-A0A5K0WZU5-F1
#
_cell.length_a   1.000
_cell.length_b   1.000
_cell.length_c   1.000
_cell.angle_alpha   90.00
_cell.angle_beta   90.00
_cell.angle_gamma   90.00
#
_symmetry.space_group_name_H-M   'P 1'
#
loop_
_entity.id
_entity.type
_entity.pdbx_description
1 polymer ?
#
loop_
_entity_poly.entity_id
_entity_poly.type
_entity_poly.pdbx_seq_one_letter_code
_entity_poly.pdbx_strand_id
1 'polypeptide(L)'
;AYGRREEVRYLVWLRLSRICKVTNFFQKLEKDIRINYLFTRIVKLLVVELYCTHTAACIFYYLATTLPASQESYTWIGSLKLGNFSYENFREIDLTKRYMTSLYFAIVTMATV
;
A
#
# COMPACT_ATOMS: atom_id res chain seq x y z
N ALA A 1 -14.60 -15.12 15.94
CA ALA A 1 -13.29 -14.66 16.46
C ALA A 1 -12.65 -13.60 15.54
N TYR A 2 -13.39 -12.54 15.21
CA TYR A 2 -13.00 -11.53 14.22
C TYR A 2 -12.26 -10.34 14.86
N GLY A 3 -12.76 -9.83 16.01
CA GLY A 3 -12.22 -8.64 16.67
C GLY A 3 -10.79 -8.72 17.22
N ARG A 4 -10.31 -9.92 17.63
CA ARG A 4 -8.97 -10.05 18.25
C ARG A 4 -7.81 -9.85 17.27
N ARG A 5 -8.03 -10.00 15.96
CA ARG A 5 -7.01 -9.77 14.92
C ARG A 5 -6.92 -8.30 14.49
N GLU A 6 -8.00 -7.54 14.67
CA GLU A 6 -8.09 -6.13 14.29
C GLU A 6 -7.22 -5.27 15.21
N GLU A 7 -7.25 -5.53 16.52
CA GLU A 7 -6.43 -4.82 17.51
C GLU A 7 -4.93 -4.97 17.26
N VAL A 8 -4.46 -6.19 16.98
CA VAL A 8 -3.05 -6.44 16.63
C VAL A 8 -2.65 -5.69 15.34
N ARG A 9 -3.61 -5.42 14.46
CA ARG A 9 -3.41 -4.67 13.22
C ARG A 9 -3.31 -3.17 13.46
N TYR A 10 -4.10 -2.61 14.38
CA TYR A 10 -3.92 -1.22 14.82
C TYR A 10 -2.55 -1.00 15.49
N LEU A 11 -2.01 -2.02 16.17
CA LEU A 11 -0.63 -1.96 16.68
C LEU A 11 0.44 -1.91 15.55
N VAL A 12 0.14 -2.45 14.36
CA VAL A 12 1.01 -2.28 13.17
C VAL A 12 0.95 -0.84 12.66
N TRP A 13 -0.22 -0.19 12.71
CA TRP A 13 -0.33 1.24 12.40
C TRP A 13 0.46 2.11 13.38
N LEU A 14 0.57 1.73 14.66
CA LEU A 14 1.48 2.41 15.59
C LEU A 14 2.95 2.26 15.20
N ARG A 15 3.36 1.19 14.50
CA ARG A 15 4.73 1.07 13.96
C ARG A 15 4.99 2.06 12.83
N LEU A 16 3.96 2.48 12.10
CA LEU A 16 4.07 3.49 11.05
C LEU A 16 4.49 4.87 11.58
N SER A 17 4.20 5.17 12.87
CA SER A 17 4.70 6.40 13.54
C SER A 17 6.23 6.51 13.55
N ARG A 18 6.95 5.39 13.36
CA ARG A 18 8.41 5.37 13.23
C ARG A 18 8.89 6.15 12.01
N ILE A 19 8.04 6.40 11.02
CA ILE A 19 8.39 7.18 9.83
C ILE A 19 8.77 8.62 10.16
N CYS A 20 8.29 9.16 11.30
CA CYS A 20 8.74 10.45 11.81
C CYS A 20 10.27 10.50 12.03
N LYS A 21 10.90 9.36 12.38
CA LYS A 21 12.37 9.28 12.49
C LYS A 21 13.05 9.39 11.13
N VAL A 22 12.45 8.83 10.07
CA VAL A 22 12.96 8.92 8.70
C VAL A 22 12.87 10.37 8.20
N THR A 23 11.77 11.07 8.49
CA THR A 23 11.64 12.49 8.17
C THR A 23 12.70 13.34 8.88
N ASN A 24 12.95 13.08 10.17
CA ASN A 24 14.00 13.78 10.92
C ASN A 24 15.41 13.49 10.37
N PHE A 25 15.65 12.25 9.89
CA PHE A 25 16.91 11.89 9.23
C PHE A 25 17.11 12.68 7.92
N PHE A 26 16.10 12.75 7.07
CA PHE A 26 16.17 13.55 5.84
C PHE A 26 16.35 15.05 6.12
N GLN A 27 15.68 15.59 7.15
CA GLN A 27 15.90 16.98 7.56
C GLN A 27 17.34 17.26 8.01
N LYS A 28 18.01 16.27 8.63
CA LYS A 28 19.42 16.40 9.02
C LYS A 28 20.34 16.30 7.81
N LEU A 29 20.04 15.42 6.86
CA LEU A 29 20.77 15.30 5.59
C LEU A 29 20.63 16.54 4.71
N GLU A 30 19.44 17.14 4.63
CA GLU A 30 19.19 18.37 3.86
C GLU A 30 20.01 19.57 4.37
N LYS A 31 20.45 19.54 5.64
CA LYS A 31 21.28 20.57 6.27
C LYS A 31 22.79 20.30 6.15
N ASP A 32 23.21 19.11 5.73
CA ASP A 32 24.64 18.79 5.54
C ASP A 32 25.11 19.36 4.20
N ILE A 33 26.00 20.35 4.25
CA ILE A 33 26.55 21.05 3.07
C ILE A 33 27.37 20.14 2.14
N ARG A 34 27.78 18.94 2.60
CA ARG A 34 28.53 17.98 1.80
C ARG A 34 27.65 17.17 0.86
N ILE A 35 26.32 17.23 1.03
CA ILE A 35 25.36 16.42 0.28
C ILE A 35 24.56 17.34 -0.64
N ASN A 36 24.34 16.89 -1.88
CA ASN A 36 23.54 17.65 -2.84
C ASN A 36 22.08 17.77 -2.35
N TYR A 37 21.66 18.99 -2.05
CA TYR A 37 20.32 19.31 -1.58
C TYR A 37 19.21 18.80 -2.52
N LEU A 38 19.37 18.97 -3.83
CA LEU A 38 18.38 18.52 -4.81
C LEU A 38 18.23 17.00 -4.82
N PHE A 39 19.36 16.28 -4.73
CA PHE A 39 19.35 14.81 -4.67
C PHE A 39 18.64 14.32 -3.40
N THR A 40 18.96 14.89 -2.24
CA THR A 40 18.30 14.54 -0.97
C THR A 40 16.79 14.79 -1.04
N ARG A 41 16.36 15.89 -1.66
CA ARG A 41 14.94 16.20 -1.84
C ARG A 41 14.23 15.20 -2.75
N ILE A 42 14.85 14.80 -3.86
CA ILE A 42 14.29 13.77 -4.77
C ILE A 42 14.14 12.44 -4.03
N VAL A 43 15.19 11.99 -3.33
CA VAL A 43 15.14 10.73 -2.56
C VAL A 43 14.06 10.78 -1.48
N LYS A 44 13.93 11.89 -0.77
CA LYS A 44 12.87 12.10 0.23
C LYS A 44 11.48 11.98 -0.39
N LEU A 45 11.24 12.59 -1.55
CA LEU A 45 9.96 12.49 -2.26
C LEU A 45 9.68 11.07 -2.71
N LEU A 46 10.66 10.36 -3.26
CA LEU A 46 10.51 8.95 -3.65
C LEU A 46 10.15 8.05 -2.46
N VAL A 47 10.78 8.25 -1.31
CA VAL A 47 10.48 7.49 -0.08
C VAL A 47 9.05 7.76 0.39
N VAL A 48 8.63 9.03 0.40
CA VAL A 48 7.26 9.41 0.78
C VAL A 48 6.25 8.79 -0.19
N GLU A 49 6.51 8.86 -1.49
CA GLU A 49 5.63 8.32 -2.51
C GLU A 49 5.49 6.81 -2.38
N LEU A 50 6.60 6.06 -2.35
CA LEU A 50 6.59 4.60 -2.16
C LEU A 50 5.81 4.18 -0.91
N TYR A 51 5.96 4.94 0.17
CA TYR A 51 5.27 4.69 1.42
C TYR A 51 3.76 4.93 1.31
N CYS A 52 3.35 6.05 0.71
CA CYS A 52 1.94 6.33 0.42
C CYS A 52 1.33 5.24 -0.46
N THR A 53 2.01 4.86 -1.54
CA THR A 53 1.55 3.82 -2.47
C THR A 53 1.37 2.48 -1.78
N HIS A 54 2.36 2.05 -0.99
CA HIS A 54 2.28 0.78 -0.26
C HIS A 54 1.15 0.79 0.77
N THR A 55 0.99 1.90 1.50
CA THR A 55 -0.09 2.06 2.49
C THR A 55 -1.46 2.00 1.80
N ALA A 56 -1.65 2.73 0.70
CA ALA A 56 -2.87 2.70 -0.09
C ALA A 56 -3.17 1.29 -0.63
N ALA A 57 -2.17 0.61 -1.19
CA ALA A 57 -2.30 -0.76 -1.69
C ALA A 57 -2.74 -1.74 -0.58
N CYS A 58 -2.17 -1.62 0.61
CA CYS A 58 -2.56 -2.43 1.77
C CYS A 58 -4.00 -2.15 2.22
N ILE A 59 -4.44 -0.88 2.16
CA ILE A 59 -5.82 -0.48 2.47
C ILE A 59 -6.78 -1.05 1.44
N PHE A 60 -6.50 -0.92 0.15
CA PHE A 60 -7.34 -1.48 -0.92
C PHE A 60 -7.43 -3.00 -0.83
N TYR A 61 -6.31 -3.69 -0.59
CA TYR A 61 -6.32 -5.13 -0.37
C TYR A 61 -7.13 -5.51 0.87
N TYR A 62 -6.98 -4.76 1.97
CA TYR A 62 -7.75 -4.99 3.18
C TYR A 62 -9.25 -4.89 2.90
N LEU A 63 -9.71 -3.79 2.31
CA LEU A 63 -11.11 -3.55 1.97
C LEU A 63 -11.70 -4.69 1.13
N ALA A 64 -10.95 -5.22 0.17
CA ALA A 64 -11.39 -6.38 -0.63
C ALA A 64 -11.54 -7.65 0.22
N THR A 65 -10.66 -7.89 1.21
CA THR A 65 -10.70 -9.10 2.04
C THR A 65 -11.71 -9.07 3.19
N THR A 66 -12.20 -7.87 3.57
CA THR A 66 -13.18 -7.68 4.65
C THR A 66 -14.58 -8.16 4.24
N LEU A 67 -14.90 -8.20 2.95
CA LEU A 67 -16.20 -8.69 2.47
C LEU A 67 -16.31 -10.22 2.61
N PRO A 68 -17.52 -10.75 2.87
CA PRO A 68 -17.77 -12.18 2.94
C PRO A 68 -17.60 -12.84 1.57
N ALA A 69 -17.26 -14.15 1.57
CA ALA A 69 -16.94 -14.90 0.35
C ALA A 69 -18.07 -14.88 -0.70
N SER A 70 -19.32 -14.85 -0.26
CA SER A 70 -20.51 -14.78 -1.13
C SER A 70 -20.67 -13.44 -1.86
N GLN A 71 -19.90 -12.41 -1.49
CA GLN A 71 -19.95 -11.06 -2.04
C GLN A 71 -18.62 -10.66 -2.71
N GLU A 72 -17.68 -11.61 -2.89
CA GLU A 72 -16.34 -11.33 -3.43
C GLU A 72 -16.38 -10.73 -4.84
N SER A 73 -17.37 -11.12 -5.66
CA SER A 73 -17.60 -10.58 -7.01
C SER A 73 -17.96 -9.09 -7.04
N TYR A 74 -18.46 -8.52 -5.94
CA TYR A 74 -18.79 -7.10 -5.82
C TYR A 74 -17.60 -6.23 -5.35
N THR A 75 -16.45 -6.84 -5.05
CA THR A 75 -15.25 -6.10 -4.68
C THR A 75 -14.57 -5.48 -5.91
N TRP A 76 -13.78 -4.43 -5.69
CA TRP A 76 -12.99 -3.79 -6.76
C TRP A 76 -12.07 -4.79 -7.47
N ILE A 77 -11.55 -5.80 -6.74
CA ILE A 77 -10.66 -6.82 -7.30
C ILE A 77 -11.43 -7.99 -7.91
N GLY A 78 -12.54 -8.42 -7.32
CA GLY A 78 -13.33 -9.56 -7.81
C GLY A 78 -14.15 -9.26 -9.06
N SER A 79 -14.51 -7.99 -9.28
CA SER A 79 -15.15 -7.53 -10.53
C SER A 79 -14.17 -7.34 -11.69
N LEU A 80 -12.87 -7.50 -11.44
CA LEU A 80 -11.81 -7.21 -12.40
C LEU A 80 -11.60 -8.39 -13.37
N LYS A 81 -11.68 -8.12 -14.67
CA LYS A 81 -11.37 -9.09 -15.74
C LYS A 81 -10.12 -8.63 -16.47
N LEU A 82 -9.02 -9.40 -16.37
CA LEU A 82 -7.74 -9.08 -17.00
C LEU A 82 -7.44 -10.11 -18.10
N GLY A 83 -7.87 -9.80 -19.33
CA GLY A 83 -7.79 -10.74 -20.45
C GLY A 83 -8.63 -11.99 -20.20
N ASN A 84 -8.00 -13.18 -20.26
CA ASN A 84 -8.66 -14.46 -19.99
C ASN A 84 -8.74 -14.81 -18.48
N PHE A 85 -8.20 -13.96 -17.59
CA PHE A 85 -8.24 -14.19 -16.15
C PHE A 85 -9.40 -13.41 -15.52
N SER A 86 -10.36 -14.15 -14.96
CA SER A 86 -11.41 -13.60 -14.09
C SER A 86 -10.96 -13.72 -12.63
N TYR A 87 -11.04 -12.63 -11.86
CA TYR A 87 -10.69 -12.62 -10.43
C TYR A 87 -11.88 -13.01 -9.52
N GLU A 88 -12.90 -13.68 -10.06
CA GLU A 88 -14.12 -14.11 -9.36
C GLU A 88 -13.84 -14.89 -8.06
N ASN A 89 -12.79 -15.72 -8.03
CA ASN A 89 -12.27 -16.38 -6.83
C ASN A 89 -10.83 -15.92 -6.52
N PHE A 90 -10.63 -14.62 -6.31
CA PHE A 90 -9.30 -14.06 -6.07
C PHE A 90 -8.58 -14.69 -4.87
N ARG A 91 -9.30 -15.33 -3.94
CA ARG A 91 -8.72 -16.06 -2.79
C ARG A 91 -7.97 -17.35 -3.15
N GLU A 92 -8.15 -17.89 -4.35
CA GLU A 92 -7.41 -19.07 -4.84
C GLU A 92 -6.12 -18.68 -5.59
N ILE A 93 -6.04 -17.42 -6.05
CA ILE A 93 -4.89 -16.90 -6.80
C ILE A 93 -3.70 -16.67 -5.86
N ASP A 94 -2.45 -16.79 -6.33
CA ASP A 94 -1.28 -16.54 -5.47
C ASP A 94 -1.30 -15.15 -4.78
N LEU A 95 -0.81 -15.10 -3.53
CA LEU A 95 -0.71 -13.87 -2.73
C LEU A 95 0.08 -12.77 -3.43
N THR A 96 1.16 -13.13 -4.15
CA THR A 96 2.00 -12.19 -4.88
C THR A 96 1.22 -11.50 -5.99
N LYS A 97 0.40 -12.26 -6.73
CA LYS A 97 -0.43 -11.68 -7.80
C LYS A 97 -1.46 -10.72 -7.23
N ARG A 98 -2.14 -11.08 -6.14
CA ARG A 98 -3.11 -10.19 -5.46
C ARG A 98 -2.45 -8.91 -4.95
N TYR A 99 -1.24 -9.03 -4.40
CA TYR A 99 -0.45 -7.89 -3.94
C TYR A 99 -0.07 -6.97 -5.10
N MET A 100 0.45 -7.53 -6.21
CA MET A 100 0.80 -6.75 -7.39
C MET A 100 -0.41 -6.04 -8.02
N THR A 101 -1.57 -6.69 -8.08
CA THR A 101 -2.81 -6.07 -8.58
C THR A 101 -3.26 -4.92 -7.67
N SER A 102 -3.19 -5.09 -6.35
CA SER A 102 -3.53 -4.02 -5.39
C SER A 102 -2.55 -2.85 -5.43
N LEU A 103 -1.26 -3.15 -5.63
CA LEU A 103 -0.23 -2.14 -5.78
C LEU A 103 -0.40 -1.35 -7.08
N TYR A 104 -0.65 -2.06 -8.20
CA TYR A 104 -0.93 -1.44 -9.49
C TYR A 104 -2.15 -0.52 -9.42
N PHE A 105 -3.24 -0.98 -8.80
CA PHE A 105 -4.45 -0.18 -8.62
C PHE A 105 -4.19 1.07 -7.77
N ALA A 106 -3.41 0.95 -6.69
CA ALA A 106 -3.01 2.09 -5.88
C ALA A 106 -2.16 3.10 -6.66
N ILE A 107 -1.18 2.63 -7.44
CA ILE A 107 -0.32 3.50 -8.26
C ILE A 107 -1.15 4.26 -9.28
N VAL A 108 -1.97 3.58 -10.07
CA VAL A 108 -2.82 4.21 -11.11
C VAL A 108 -3.73 5.27 -10.49
N THR A 109 -4.35 4.95 -9.35
CA THR A 109 -5.22 5.89 -8.62
C THR A 109 -4.46 7.13 -8.13
N MET A 110 -3.28 6.95 -7.51
CA MET A 110 -2.51 8.08 -6.98
C MET A 110 -1.83 8.90 -8.07
N ALA A 111 -1.41 8.25 -9.16
CA ALA A 111 -0.85 8.91 -10.34
C ALA A 111 -1.92 9.57 -11.23
N THR A 112 -3.21 9.39 -10.91
CA THR A 112 -4.35 9.94 -11.65
C THR A 112 -4.34 9.59 -13.14
N VAL A 113 -3.89 8.38 -13.46
CA VAL A 113 -3.90 7.81 -14.82
C VAL A 113 -5.28 7.20 -15.10
#